data_AF-A0AA35JVE0-F1
#
_entry.id   AF-A0AA35JVE0-F1
#
_cell.length_a   1.000
_cell.length_b   1.000
_cell.length_c   1.000
_cell.angle_alpha   90.00
_cell.angle_beta   90.00
_cell.angle_gamma   90.00
#
_symmetry.space_group_name_H-M   'P 1'
#
loop_
_entity.id
_entity.type
_entity.pdbx_description
1 polymer ?
#
loop_
_entity_poly.entity_id
_entity_poly.type
_entity_poly.pdbx_seq_one_letter_code
_entity_poly.pdbx_strand_id
1 'polypeptide(L)'
;MQRRPILYVLNLIIPTAVLFFLDMAVSFTSASDSEKISVKITLILEVSFLSLILNSILPASSDDPPIIAKFFMGVFLLMVVSLLENYVTRSLKEMKPPRWFLKCERLISSRRKKKTSEKYVPYPDEQKEPCDHALAGKEDAEAEAYIFLRSIYSEVKQMREQLFPDKSQMATNAEWNRIMAITESLFFYARLIFSVLFIAYIILKWRSEM
;
A
#
# COMPACT_ATOMS: atom_id res chain seq x y z
N MET A 1 -36.69 -14.56 -39.18
CA MET A 1 -36.54 -13.42 -38.24
C MET A 1 -35.30 -13.66 -37.39
N GLN A 2 -34.18 -13.02 -37.73
CA GLN A 2 -32.92 -13.14 -36.99
C GLN A 2 -32.98 -12.15 -35.83
N ARG A 3 -33.31 -12.63 -34.61
CA ARG A 3 -33.21 -11.78 -33.43
C ARG A 3 -31.75 -11.35 -33.31
N ARG A 4 -31.46 -10.06 -33.24
CA ARG A 4 -30.10 -9.52 -33.05
C ARG A 4 -29.86 -9.36 -31.54
N PRO A 5 -29.30 -10.36 -30.82
CA PRO A 5 -29.03 -10.26 -29.39
C PRO A 5 -28.00 -9.16 -29.05
N ILE A 6 -27.28 -8.65 -30.05
CA ILE A 6 -26.27 -7.59 -29.92
C ILE A 6 -26.80 -6.33 -29.24
N LEU A 7 -28.05 -5.91 -29.50
CA LEU A 7 -28.60 -4.71 -28.86
C LEU A 7 -28.88 -4.90 -27.36
N TYR A 8 -29.32 -6.08 -26.95
CA TYR A 8 -29.51 -6.41 -25.53
C TYR A 8 -28.17 -6.49 -24.79
N VAL A 9 -27.16 -7.07 -25.44
CA VAL A 9 -25.81 -7.17 -24.89
C VAL A 9 -25.14 -5.80 -24.78
N LEU A 10 -25.29 -4.93 -25.78
CA LEU A 10 -24.80 -3.55 -25.71
C LEU A 10 -25.43 -2.76 -24.55
N ASN A 11 -26.71 -3.01 -24.26
CA ASN A 11 -27.40 -2.39 -23.13
C ASN A 11 -26.85 -2.84 -21.76
N LEU A 12 -26.14 -3.97 -21.69
CA LEU A 12 -25.39 -4.42 -20.51
C LEU A 12 -23.93 -3.93 -20.50
N ILE A 13 -23.32 -3.73 -21.67
CA ILE A 13 -21.95 -3.22 -21.77
C ILE A 13 -21.85 -1.77 -21.29
N ILE A 14 -22.83 -0.93 -21.65
CA ILE A 14 -22.87 0.48 -21.22
C ILE A 14 -22.79 0.63 -19.68
N PRO A 15 -23.67 0.00 -18.88
CA PRO A 15 -23.58 0.10 -17.42
C PRO A 15 -22.28 -0.50 -16.87
N THR A 16 -21.80 -1.62 -17.40
CA THR A 16 -20.51 -2.19 -16.97
C THR A 16 -19.33 -1.26 -17.27
N ALA A 17 -19.33 -0.57 -18.41
CA ALA A 17 -18.30 0.41 -18.74
C ALA A 17 -18.31 1.58 -17.75
N VAL A 18 -19.49 2.09 -17.40
CA VAL A 18 -19.64 3.14 -16.37
C VAL A 18 -19.08 2.68 -15.03
N LEU A 19 -19.40 1.45 -14.59
CA LEU A 19 -18.88 0.89 -13.34
C LEU A 19 -17.36 0.70 -13.37
N PHE A 20 -16.79 0.33 -14.51
CA PHE A 20 -15.35 0.25 -14.69
C PHE A 20 -14.68 1.62 -14.60
N PHE A 21 -15.26 2.66 -15.20
CA PHE A 21 -14.77 4.03 -15.06
C PHE A 21 -14.92 4.55 -13.62
N LEU A 22 -16.00 4.18 -12.93
CA LEU A 22 -16.18 4.49 -11.51
C LEU A 22 -15.11 3.80 -10.64
N ASP A 23 -14.76 2.54 -10.91
CA ASP A 23 -13.66 1.86 -10.18
C ASP A 23 -12.32 2.59 -10.38
N MET A 24 -12.05 3.02 -11.61
CA MET A 24 -10.89 3.86 -11.91
C MET A 24 -10.95 5.17 -11.12
N ALA A 25 -12.07 5.88 -11.14
CA ALA A 25 -12.27 7.15 -10.42
C ALA A 25 -12.11 6.99 -8.91
N VAL A 26 -12.67 5.94 -8.31
CA VAL A 26 -12.54 5.63 -6.87
C VAL A 26 -11.07 5.37 -6.51
N SER A 27 -10.30 4.77 -7.42
CA SER A 27 -8.86 4.57 -7.22
C SER A 27 -8.05 5.87 -7.29
N PHE A 28 -8.52 6.87 -8.06
CA PHE A 28 -7.91 8.20 -8.11
C PHE A 28 -8.23 9.05 -6.89
N THR A 29 -9.41 8.86 -6.31
CA THR A 29 -9.84 9.61 -5.13
C THR A 29 -8.89 9.38 -3.97
N SER A 30 -8.39 10.46 -3.37
CA SER A 30 -7.48 10.44 -2.21
C SER A 30 -8.20 10.32 -0.86
N ALA A 31 -9.44 9.81 -0.84
CA ALA A 31 -10.23 9.61 0.38
C ALA A 31 -9.56 8.63 1.36
N SER A 32 -10.19 8.39 2.51
CA SER A 32 -9.70 7.38 3.44
C SER A 32 -9.70 5.99 2.79
N ASP A 33 -8.66 5.19 3.08
CA ASP A 33 -8.52 3.85 2.50
C ASP A 33 -9.72 2.94 2.84
N SER A 34 -10.33 3.15 4.02
CA SER A 34 -11.54 2.43 4.44
C SER A 34 -12.76 2.73 3.57
N GLU A 35 -12.98 4.00 3.21
CA GLU A 35 -14.13 4.39 2.39
C GLU A 35 -13.96 3.89 0.95
N LYS A 36 -12.75 3.98 0.39
CA LYS A 36 -12.46 3.48 -0.97
C LYS A 36 -12.73 1.99 -1.10
N ILE A 37 -12.31 1.20 -0.11
CA ILE A 37 -12.51 -0.26 -0.12
C ILE A 37 -14.01 -0.57 -0.10
N SER A 38 -14.79 0.11 0.74
CA SER A 38 -16.25 -0.11 0.78
C SER A 38 -16.92 0.20 -0.55
N VAL A 39 -16.57 1.32 -1.18
CA VAL A 39 -17.13 1.70 -2.49
C VAL A 39 -16.76 0.68 -3.57
N LYS A 40 -15.49 0.22 -3.58
CA LYS A 40 -15.02 -0.79 -4.54
C LYS A 40 -15.75 -2.13 -4.39
N ILE A 41 -16.05 -2.56 -3.17
CA ILE A 41 -16.83 -3.79 -2.94
C ILE A 41 -18.23 -3.67 -3.55
N THR A 42 -18.89 -2.53 -3.38
CA THR A 42 -20.22 -2.28 -3.99
C THR A 42 -20.15 -2.33 -5.52
N LEU A 43 -19.12 -1.71 -6.13
CA LEU A 43 -18.94 -1.75 -7.58
C LEU A 43 -18.72 -3.18 -8.11
N ILE A 44 -17.97 -4.01 -7.39
CA ILE A 44 -17.77 -5.42 -7.75
C ILE A 44 -19.08 -6.20 -7.65
N LEU A 45 -19.88 -5.96 -6.61
CA LEU A 45 -21.16 -6.62 -6.44
C LEU A 45 -22.11 -6.27 -7.59
N GLU A 46 -22.13 -4.99 -8.01
CA GLU A 46 -22.94 -4.53 -9.14
C GLU A 46 -22.49 -5.14 -10.47
N VAL A 47 -21.17 -5.16 -10.75
CA VAL A 47 -20.64 -5.84 -11.95
C VAL A 47 -20.88 -7.34 -11.92
N SER A 48 -20.81 -7.97 -10.75
CA SER A 48 -21.13 -9.39 -10.59
C SER A 48 -22.59 -9.68 -10.95
N PHE A 49 -23.51 -8.82 -10.49
CA PHE A 49 -24.93 -8.95 -10.83
C PHE A 49 -25.16 -8.78 -12.35
N LEU A 50 -24.52 -7.81 -12.99
CA LEU A 50 -24.57 -7.65 -14.45
C LEU A 50 -23.98 -8.86 -15.19
N SER A 51 -22.88 -9.44 -14.69
CA SER A 51 -22.28 -10.66 -15.25
C SER A 51 -23.17 -11.89 -15.07
N LEU A 52 -23.90 -12.00 -13.96
CA LEU A 52 -24.88 -13.06 -13.72
C LEU A 52 -26.07 -12.94 -14.67
N ILE A 53 -26.57 -11.72 -14.88
CA ILE A 53 -27.62 -11.45 -15.88
C ILE A 53 -27.13 -11.81 -17.28
N LEU A 54 -25.89 -11.46 -17.63
CA LEU A 54 -25.30 -11.84 -18.92
C LEU A 54 -25.27 -13.37 -19.11
N ASN A 55 -24.93 -14.11 -18.05
CA ASN A 55 -24.91 -15.58 -18.06
C ASN A 55 -26.32 -16.20 -18.13
N SER A 56 -27.36 -15.50 -17.66
CA SER A 56 -28.74 -16.00 -17.78
C SER A 56 -29.37 -15.74 -19.15
N ILE A 57 -28.96 -14.66 -19.84
CA ILE A 57 -29.45 -14.34 -21.19
C ILE A 57 -28.70 -15.06 -22.31
N LEU A 58 -27.44 -15.44 -22.08
CA LEU A 58 -26.66 -16.30 -22.96
C LEU A 58 -26.84 -17.74 -22.48
N PRO A 59 -27.70 -18.57 -23.11
CA PRO A 59 -27.76 -19.98 -22.75
C PRO A 59 -26.35 -20.60 -22.86
N ALA A 60 -25.91 -21.29 -21.81
CA ALA A 60 -24.61 -21.95 -21.70
C ALA A 60 -24.49 -23.14 -22.66
N SER A 61 -24.53 -22.90 -23.98
CA SER A 61 -24.61 -23.94 -25.01
C SER A 61 -23.75 -23.69 -26.24
N SER A 62 -22.53 -23.16 -26.09
CA SER A 62 -21.53 -23.29 -27.14
C SER A 62 -20.17 -23.62 -26.54
N ASP A 63 -19.46 -24.56 -27.17
CA ASP A 63 -18.12 -25.05 -26.81
C ASP A 63 -17.05 -23.94 -26.73
N ASP A 64 -17.37 -22.71 -27.16
CA ASP A 64 -16.54 -21.52 -27.01
C ASP A 64 -17.30 -20.36 -26.35
N PRO A 65 -16.78 -19.74 -25.27
CA PRO A 65 -17.37 -18.56 -24.68
C PRO A 65 -17.23 -17.36 -25.63
N PRO A 66 -18.32 -16.60 -25.91
CA PRO A 66 -18.29 -15.45 -26.79
C PRO A 66 -17.32 -14.39 -26.26
N ILE A 67 -16.76 -13.57 -27.16
CA ILE A 67 -15.79 -12.51 -26.80
C ILE A 67 -16.33 -11.61 -25.66
N ILE A 68 -17.64 -11.37 -25.64
CA ILE A 68 -18.31 -10.56 -24.62
C ILE A 68 -18.19 -11.17 -23.23
N ALA A 69 -18.32 -12.49 -23.09
CA ALA A 69 -18.16 -13.16 -21.80
C ALA A 69 -16.71 -13.02 -21.29
N LYS A 70 -15.73 -13.11 -22.20
CA LYS A 70 -14.30 -12.88 -21.89
C LYS A 70 -14.04 -11.44 -21.44
N PHE A 71 -14.74 -10.46 -22.02
CA PHE A 71 -14.68 -9.07 -21.59
C PHE A 71 -15.19 -8.89 -20.15
N PHE A 72 -16.40 -9.37 -19.85
CA PHE A 72 -16.98 -9.26 -18.50
C PHE A 72 -16.12 -9.97 -17.44
N MET A 73 -15.60 -11.16 -17.75
CA MET A 73 -14.70 -11.88 -16.86
C MET A 73 -13.40 -11.12 -16.60
N GLY A 74 -12.82 -10.51 -17.64
CA GLY A 74 -11.61 -9.71 -17.48
C GLY A 74 -11.84 -8.42 -16.68
N VAL A 75 -12.98 -7.73 -16.88
CA VAL A 75 -13.36 -6.57 -16.06
C VAL A 75 -13.55 -6.96 -14.60
N PHE A 76 -14.22 -8.08 -14.34
CA PHE A 76 -14.37 -8.61 -12.98
C PHE A 76 -13.01 -8.90 -12.33
N LEU A 77 -12.10 -9.58 -13.03
CA LEU A 77 -10.74 -9.83 -12.55
C LEU A 77 -9.97 -8.54 -12.28
N LEU A 78 -10.07 -7.55 -13.17
CA LEU A 78 -9.43 -6.23 -12.98
C LEU A 78 -9.91 -5.53 -11.70
N MET A 79 -11.21 -5.58 -11.42
CA MET A 79 -11.75 -4.99 -10.19
C MET A 79 -11.29 -5.75 -8.94
N VAL A 80 -11.23 -7.08 -8.98
CA VAL A 80 -10.72 -7.90 -7.87
C VAL A 80 -9.24 -7.61 -7.60
N VAL A 81 -8.41 -7.51 -8.64
CA VAL A 81 -7.00 -7.11 -8.51
C VAL A 81 -6.90 -5.72 -7.87
N SER A 82 -7.76 -4.78 -8.27
CA SER A 82 -7.77 -3.44 -7.67
C SER A 82 -8.14 -3.46 -6.18
N LEU A 83 -9.07 -4.31 -5.75
CA LEU A 83 -9.33 -4.50 -4.32
C LEU A 83 -8.14 -5.10 -3.58
N LEU A 84 -7.50 -6.11 -4.18
CA LEU A 84 -6.34 -6.76 -3.59
C LEU A 84 -5.20 -5.76 -3.40
N GLU A 85 -4.94 -4.88 -4.37
CA GLU A 85 -3.95 -3.80 -4.25
C GLU A 85 -4.25 -2.86 -3.07
N ASN A 86 -5.52 -2.49 -2.86
CA ASN A 86 -5.91 -1.67 -1.72
C ASN A 86 -5.69 -2.40 -0.38
N TYR A 87 -6.01 -3.70 -0.34
CA TYR A 87 -5.77 -4.53 0.84
C TYR A 87 -4.27 -4.67 1.14
N VAL A 88 -3.44 -4.93 0.12
CA VAL A 88 -1.98 -4.99 0.23
C VAL A 88 -1.42 -3.66 0.70
N THR A 89 -1.87 -2.55 0.13
CA THR A 89 -1.47 -1.19 0.51
C THR A 89 -1.78 -0.92 1.97
N ARG A 90 -3.00 -1.24 2.41
CA ARG A 90 -3.40 -1.12 3.82
C ARG A 90 -2.55 -2.01 4.73
N SER A 91 -2.33 -3.26 4.34
CA SER A 91 -1.50 -4.19 5.09
C SER A 91 -0.05 -3.72 5.19
N LEU A 92 0.49 -3.09 4.14
CA LEU A 92 1.81 -2.45 4.16
C LEU A 92 1.86 -1.25 5.12
N LYS A 93 0.79 -0.43 5.20
CA LYS A 93 0.71 0.68 6.16
C LYS A 93 0.69 0.19 7.61
N GLU A 94 0.01 -0.93 7.86
CA GLU A 94 -0.11 -1.52 9.20
C GLU A 94 1.15 -2.31 9.60
N MET A 95 1.88 -2.89 8.63
CA MET A 95 3.12 -3.61 8.89
C MET A 95 4.31 -2.67 9.14
N LYS A 96 5.06 -2.95 10.22
CA LYS A 96 6.40 -2.40 10.39
C LYS A 96 7.32 -2.87 9.24
N PRO A 97 8.35 -2.08 8.91
CA PRO A 97 9.35 -2.39 7.88
C PRO A 97 9.77 -3.86 7.84
N PRO A 98 9.38 -4.63 6.79
CA PRO A 98 9.87 -5.99 6.69
C PRO A 98 11.39 -5.96 6.58
N ARG A 99 12.09 -6.70 7.44
CA ARG A 99 13.57 -6.71 7.47
C ARG A 99 14.18 -7.15 6.13
N TRP A 100 13.44 -7.93 5.33
CA TRP A 100 13.83 -8.32 3.98
C TRP A 100 13.74 -7.17 2.97
N PHE A 101 12.86 -6.18 3.19
CA PHE A 101 12.70 -5.00 2.34
C PHE A 101 13.88 -4.03 2.50
N LEU A 102 14.29 -3.75 3.73
CA LEU A 102 15.54 -3.04 4.05
C LEU A 102 16.78 -3.74 3.46
N LYS A 103 16.71 -5.08 3.29
CA LYS A 103 17.78 -5.88 2.70
C LYS A 103 17.81 -5.72 1.17
N CYS A 104 16.66 -5.75 0.50
CA CYS A 104 16.52 -5.44 -0.92
C CYS A 104 16.93 -4.00 -1.25
N GLU A 105 16.55 -3.04 -0.40
CA GLU A 105 16.96 -1.64 -0.57
C GLU A 105 18.46 -1.47 -0.39
N ARG A 106 19.11 -2.22 0.52
CA ARG A 106 20.58 -2.25 0.61
C ARG A 106 21.22 -2.73 -0.69
N LEU A 107 20.60 -3.70 -1.38
CA LEU A 107 21.09 -4.19 -2.68
C LEU A 107 20.90 -3.15 -3.80
N ILE A 108 19.80 -2.39 -3.78
CA ILE A 108 19.52 -1.34 -4.77
C ILE A 108 20.33 -0.07 -4.49
N SER A 109 20.46 0.35 -3.23
CA SER A 109 21.24 1.52 -2.79
C SER A 109 22.75 1.28 -2.85
N SER A 110 23.23 0.03 -2.77
CA SER A 110 24.65 -0.29 -3.02
C SER A 110 25.06 0.03 -4.46
N ARG A 111 24.13 0.07 -5.41
CA ARG A 111 24.39 0.59 -6.77
C ARG A 111 24.47 2.12 -6.82
N ARG A 112 23.85 2.86 -5.87
CA ARG A 112 23.96 4.34 -5.76
C ARG A 112 25.13 4.81 -4.89
N LYS A 113 25.47 4.09 -3.81
CA LYS A 113 26.53 4.47 -2.84
C LYS A 113 27.95 4.35 -3.37
N LYS A 114 28.19 3.69 -4.52
CA LYS A 114 29.50 3.71 -5.18
C LYS A 114 29.90 5.11 -5.70
N LYS A 115 28.99 6.10 -5.66
CA LYS A 115 29.21 7.46 -6.18
C LYS A 115 29.44 8.54 -5.10
N THR A 116 29.35 8.22 -3.80
CA THR A 116 29.53 9.23 -2.73
C THR A 116 30.12 8.57 -1.49
N SER A 117 31.42 8.33 -1.53
CA SER A 117 32.23 7.99 -0.36
C SER A 117 33.33 9.02 -0.26
N GLU A 118 33.15 10.04 0.59
CA GLU A 118 34.28 10.64 1.32
C GLU A 118 33.83 11.60 2.41
N LYS A 119 34.57 11.55 3.54
CA LYS A 119 34.54 12.39 4.75
C LYS A 119 33.41 12.17 5.75
N TYR A 120 33.70 11.35 6.76
CA TYR A 120 33.56 11.83 8.14
C TYR A 120 34.66 11.25 9.05
N VAL A 121 35.20 12.11 9.91
CA VAL A 121 36.32 11.90 10.84
C VAL A 121 35.75 11.56 12.22
N PRO A 122 36.29 10.57 12.96
CA PRO A 122 35.86 10.26 14.32
C PRO A 122 36.25 11.38 15.30
N TYR A 123 35.36 11.77 16.22
CA TYR A 123 35.69 12.63 17.36
C TYR A 123 35.81 11.79 18.65
N PRO A 124 36.72 12.13 19.57
CA PRO A 124 37.29 11.20 20.53
C PRO A 124 36.40 10.87 21.73
N ASP A 125 36.68 9.69 22.26
CA ASP A 125 36.38 9.20 23.59
C ASP A 125 36.81 10.23 24.66
N GLU A 126 35.89 10.70 25.49
CA GLU A 126 36.23 11.37 26.75
C GLU A 126 36.07 10.38 27.90
N GLN A 127 37.19 9.76 28.22
CA GLN A 127 37.51 9.23 29.54
C GLN A 127 37.26 10.30 30.61
N LYS A 128 36.53 9.95 31.67
CA LYS A 128 36.80 10.50 33.01
C LYS A 128 36.80 9.38 34.05
N GLU A 129 37.96 9.30 34.68
CA GLU A 129 38.43 8.41 35.72
C GLU A 129 37.70 8.55 37.07
N PRO A 130 37.95 7.63 38.03
CA PRO A 130 37.16 7.44 39.24
C PRO A 130 37.50 8.47 40.32
N CYS A 131 36.52 8.79 41.19
CA CYS A 131 36.75 9.59 42.38
C CYS A 131 36.28 8.82 43.62
N ASP A 132 37.26 8.24 44.30
CA ASP A 132 37.15 7.78 45.68
C ASP A 132 37.28 9.00 46.62
N HIS A 133 36.31 9.20 47.51
CA HIS A 133 36.53 9.83 48.81
C HIS A 133 35.50 9.28 49.79
N ALA A 134 35.98 8.41 50.69
CA ALA A 134 35.24 7.90 51.83
C ALA A 134 34.99 9.01 52.86
N LEU A 135 33.83 8.99 53.53
CA LEU A 135 33.71 9.02 55.00
C LEU A 135 32.24 8.81 55.45
N ALA A 136 32.00 7.59 55.94
CA ALA A 136 31.14 7.18 57.05
C ALA A 136 29.92 8.06 57.45
N GLY A 137 28.73 7.46 57.35
CA GLY A 137 27.68 7.58 58.36
C GLY A 137 26.39 8.29 57.96
N LYS A 138 25.60 7.71 57.03
CA LYS A 138 24.11 7.81 56.94
C LYS A 138 23.62 7.02 55.72
N GLU A 139 23.77 5.69 55.78
CA GLU A 139 23.53 4.79 54.64
C GLU A 139 22.05 4.74 54.22
N ASP A 140 21.13 5.14 55.10
CA ASP A 140 19.69 5.02 54.88
C ASP A 140 19.10 6.25 54.17
N ALA A 141 19.56 7.47 54.49
CA ALA A 141 19.02 8.72 53.95
C ALA A 141 19.58 9.08 52.57
N GLU A 142 20.82 8.68 52.28
CA GLU A 142 21.47 8.93 51.00
C GLU A 142 20.97 7.97 49.91
N ALA A 143 20.63 6.74 50.30
CA ALA A 143 19.96 5.78 49.44
C ALA A 143 18.57 6.27 49.00
N GLU A 144 17.78 6.85 49.90
CA GLU A 144 16.47 7.45 49.55
C GLU A 144 16.62 8.64 48.59
N ALA A 145 17.62 9.49 48.80
CA ALA A 145 17.91 10.62 47.91
C ALA A 145 18.28 10.15 46.49
N TYR A 146 19.11 9.10 46.37
CA TYR A 146 19.49 8.51 45.09
C TYR A 146 18.28 7.86 44.37
N ILE A 147 17.40 7.18 45.11
CA ILE A 147 16.16 6.59 44.55
C ILE A 147 15.24 7.68 44.01
N PHE A 148 15.05 8.78 44.75
CA PHE A 148 14.22 9.90 44.33
C PHE A 148 14.78 10.59 43.08
N LEU A 149 16.10 10.81 43.03
CA LEU A 149 16.76 11.41 41.87
C LEU A 149 16.61 10.54 40.61
N ARG A 150 16.67 9.21 40.76
CA ARG A 150 16.45 8.25 39.68
C ARG A 150 15.01 8.28 39.17
N SER A 151 14.05 8.47 40.06
CA SER A 151 12.62 8.65 39.71
C SER A 151 12.44 9.89 38.84
N ILE A 152 12.92 11.05 39.33
CA ILE A 152 12.83 12.33 38.59
C ILE A 152 13.54 12.24 37.24
N TYR A 153 14.73 11.64 37.18
CA TYR A 153 15.45 11.46 35.92
C TYR A 153 14.66 10.61 34.92
N SER A 154 13.99 9.55 35.39
CA SER A 154 13.16 8.69 34.53
C SER A 154 11.91 9.40 34.01
N GLU A 155 11.25 10.20 34.84
CA GLU A 155 10.08 10.99 34.45
C GLU A 155 10.44 12.07 33.43
N VAL A 156 11.53 12.81 33.66
CA VAL A 156 12.02 13.84 32.72
C VAL A 156 12.49 13.19 31.41
N LYS A 157 13.11 12.01 31.47
CA LYS A 157 13.47 11.24 30.28
C LYS A 157 12.24 10.83 29.48
N GLN A 158 11.17 10.39 30.15
CA GLN A 158 9.92 10.03 29.50
C GLN A 158 9.22 11.24 28.86
N MET A 159 9.22 12.40 29.53
CA MET A 159 8.72 13.65 28.94
C MET A 159 9.55 14.08 27.72
N ARG A 160 10.88 13.92 27.77
CA ARG A 160 11.76 14.17 26.63
C ARG A 160 11.43 13.24 25.46
N GLU A 161 11.20 11.95 25.72
CA GLU A 161 10.85 10.97 24.69
C GLU A 161 9.47 11.24 24.05
N GLN A 162 8.51 11.75 24.83
CA GLN A 162 7.19 12.17 24.33
C GLN A 162 7.26 13.45 23.48
N LEU A 163 8.06 14.43 23.91
CA LEU A 163 8.16 15.73 23.25
C LEU A 163 9.15 15.73 22.06
N PHE A 164 10.18 14.88 22.12
CA PHE A 164 11.14 14.62 21.06
C PHE A 164 11.08 13.14 20.70
N PRO A 165 10.10 12.72 19.87
CA PRO A 165 10.16 11.40 19.24
C PRO A 165 11.54 11.25 18.61
N ASP A 166 12.22 10.14 18.92
CA ASP A 166 13.61 9.92 18.57
C ASP A 166 13.88 10.34 17.10
N LYS A 167 14.83 11.26 16.89
CA LYS A 167 15.13 11.84 15.56
C LYS A 167 15.44 10.73 14.54
N SER A 168 15.98 9.60 15.00
CA SER A 168 16.24 8.43 14.16
C SER A 168 14.94 7.77 13.68
N GLN A 169 13.93 7.70 14.55
CA GLN A 169 12.61 7.15 14.27
C GLN A 169 11.79 8.08 13.35
N MET A 170 11.87 9.40 13.56
CA MET A 170 11.25 10.38 12.65
C MET A 170 11.81 10.30 11.22
N ALA A 171 13.14 10.22 11.08
CA ALA A 171 13.78 10.07 9.78
C ALA A 171 13.36 8.77 9.10
N THR A 172 13.35 7.67 9.85
CA THR A 172 12.88 6.35 9.36
C THR A 172 11.42 6.44 8.92
N ASN A 173 10.52 6.99 9.73
CA ASN A 173 9.10 7.14 9.39
C ASN A 173 8.88 8.01 8.14
N ALA A 174 9.67 9.07 7.96
CA ALA A 174 9.62 9.90 6.77
C ALA A 174 10.08 9.15 5.51
N GLU A 175 11.11 8.32 5.62
CA GLU A 175 11.55 7.43 4.53
C GLU A 175 10.47 6.38 4.19
N TRP A 176 9.84 5.78 5.20
CA TRP A 176 8.72 4.84 5.01
C TRP A 176 7.52 5.48 4.33
N ASN A 177 7.14 6.69 4.74
CA ASN A 177 6.04 7.41 4.10
C ASN A 177 6.35 7.72 2.63
N ARG A 178 7.61 8.03 2.29
CA ARG A 178 8.04 8.22 0.89
C ARG A 178 7.98 6.91 0.11
N ILE A 179 8.48 5.82 0.67
CA ILE A 179 8.42 4.49 0.03
C ILE A 179 6.97 4.06 -0.18
N MET A 180 6.11 4.30 0.80
CA MET A 180 4.68 4.02 0.72
C MET A 180 4.03 4.80 -0.43
N ALA A 181 4.28 6.10 -0.54
CA ALA A 181 3.76 6.93 -1.62
C ALA A 181 4.26 6.51 -3.02
N ILE A 182 5.53 6.11 -3.13
CA ILE A 182 6.10 5.56 -4.38
C ILE A 182 5.42 4.23 -4.72
N THR A 183 5.19 3.39 -3.71
CA THR A 183 4.56 2.08 -3.87
C THR A 183 3.11 2.21 -4.33
N GLU A 184 2.34 3.11 -3.70
CA GLU A 184 0.97 3.45 -4.12
C GLU A 184 0.93 3.97 -5.56
N SER A 185 1.85 4.87 -5.92
CA SER A 185 1.96 5.40 -7.29
C SER A 185 2.30 4.29 -8.29
N LEU A 186 3.23 3.39 -7.93
CA LEU A 186 3.64 2.28 -8.79
C LEU A 186 2.47 1.31 -9.05
N PHE A 187 1.74 0.92 -8.01
CA PHE A 187 0.55 0.07 -8.17
C PHE A 187 -0.50 0.75 -9.03
N PHE A 188 -0.73 2.06 -8.81
CA PHE A 188 -1.65 2.83 -9.63
C PHE A 188 -1.28 2.82 -11.12
N TYR A 189 -0.02 3.12 -11.46
CA TYR A 189 0.45 3.10 -12.85
C TYR A 189 0.43 1.69 -13.44
N ALA A 190 0.82 0.66 -12.67
CA ALA A 190 0.78 -0.73 -13.12
C ALA A 190 -0.64 -1.16 -13.49
N ARG A 191 -1.62 -0.84 -12.64
CA ARG A 191 -3.04 -1.09 -12.91
C ARG A 191 -3.56 -0.33 -14.12
N LEU A 192 -3.17 0.95 -14.26
CA LEU A 192 -3.56 1.77 -15.40
C LEU A 192 -3.01 1.18 -16.71
N ILE A 193 -1.74 0.78 -16.74
CA ILE A 193 -1.11 0.12 -17.89
C ILE A 193 -1.83 -1.21 -18.19
N PHE A 194 -2.03 -2.05 -17.18
CA PHE A 194 -2.69 -3.36 -17.36
C PHE A 194 -4.12 -3.21 -17.88
N SER A 195 -4.88 -2.24 -17.36
CA SER A 195 -6.20 -1.86 -17.86
C SER A 195 -6.18 -1.41 -19.33
N VAL A 196 -5.28 -0.51 -19.69
CA VAL A 196 -5.15 -0.02 -21.08
C VAL A 196 -4.77 -1.16 -22.02
N LEU A 197 -3.85 -2.03 -21.62
CA LEU A 197 -3.47 -3.22 -22.38
C LEU A 197 -4.65 -4.19 -22.56
N PHE A 198 -5.45 -4.41 -21.51
CA PHE A 198 -6.64 -5.26 -21.58
C PHE A 198 -7.68 -4.69 -22.55
N ILE A 199 -7.97 -3.38 -22.47
CA ILE A 199 -8.90 -2.72 -23.40
C ILE A 199 -8.37 -2.79 -24.84
N ALA A 200 -7.07 -2.52 -25.05
CA ALA A 200 -6.44 -2.62 -26.35
C ALA A 200 -6.51 -4.04 -26.92
N TYR A 201 -6.26 -5.07 -26.11
CA TYR A 201 -6.41 -6.47 -26.50
C TYR A 201 -7.84 -6.78 -26.96
N ILE A 202 -8.85 -6.32 -26.22
CA ILE A 202 -10.26 -6.52 -26.59
C ILE A 202 -10.59 -5.81 -27.90
N ILE A 203 -10.14 -4.56 -28.11
CA ILE A 203 -10.37 -3.82 -29.36
C ILE A 203 -9.69 -4.51 -30.54
N LEU A 204 -8.45 -4.99 -30.38
CA LEU A 204 -7.72 -5.71 -31.43
C LEU A 204 -8.43 -7.01 -31.80
N LYS A 205 -8.89 -7.76 -30.80
CA LYS A 205 -9.62 -9.01 -31.01
C LYS A 205 -10.98 -8.77 -31.66
N TRP A 206 -11.71 -7.75 -31.20
CA TRP A 206 -12.98 -7.34 -31.80
C TRP A 206 -12.82 -6.90 -33.25
N ARG A 207 -11.75 -6.16 -33.57
CA ARG A 207 -11.42 -5.75 -34.94
C ARG A 207 -11.04 -6.93 -35.84
N SER A 208 -10.40 -7.96 -35.30
CA SER A 208 -9.99 -9.14 -36.07
C SER A 208 -11.13 -10.08 -36.41
N GLU A 209 -12.24 -10.04 -35.65
CA GLU A 209 -13.41 -10.90 -35.87
C GLU A 209 -14.53 -10.20 -36.69
N MET A 210 -14.37 -8.90 -37.03
CA MET A 210 -15.22 -8.18 -37.98
C MET A 210 -14.56 -8.12 -39.36
#